data_AF-A0A5S4HEH5-F1
#
_entry.id   AF-A0A5S4HEH5-F1
#
_cell.length_a   1.000
_cell.length_b   1.000
_cell.length_c   1.000
_cell.angle_alpha   90.00
_cell.angle_beta   90.00
_cell.angle_gamma   90.00
#
_symmetry.space_group_name_H-M   'P 1'
#
loop_
_entity.id
_entity.type
_entity.pdbx_description
1 polymer ?
#
loop_
_entity_poly.entity_id
_entity_poly.type
_entity_poly.pdbx_seq_one_letter_code
_entity_poly.pdbx_strand_id
1 'polypeptide(L)'
;MTRGSGGFPAETGVGARWSTVRRIAGWVAALSMSLYLAVKVFWVAAALLGHGPDDYGTLDWVLLNAVTVVMAVTGVALGLALAQRWGRRLPGVPVVFFSWVGAGFLVPLLPYSVVKGVLGALGVDLGGGEDSASAPRAETVFLAIGFAGMAVGLAVALPIYLRERWPRAFIGRAGDGRPRPSAPVTVAMAVAAGLGLLWSAWALGGTLGLDPAHRDHWDLNGRLLNASSALWALLGVWSVRAITRCRPARLRRWIPMTLAFGAAGSLFAWSCWKLPMVILRPGGFATAEYAMVAVVQHALSIGVGVVFLAVVLRAAREESRGAGTAGPG
;
A
#
# COMPACT_ATOMS: atom_id res chain seq x y z
N MET A 1 -0.94 48.86 -31.32
CA MET A 1 -0.91 47.40 -31.53
C MET A 1 0.29 46.82 -30.81
N THR A 2 0.12 46.34 -29.58
CA THR A 2 1.16 45.62 -28.83
C THR A 2 0.55 44.32 -28.32
N ARG A 3 1.12 43.20 -28.80
CA ARG A 3 0.65 41.83 -28.60
C ARG A 3 0.65 41.49 -27.11
N GLY A 4 -0.50 41.04 -26.62
CA GLY A 4 -0.64 40.42 -25.31
C GLY A 4 0.20 39.15 -25.24
N SER A 5 1.07 39.09 -24.24
CA SER A 5 1.77 37.89 -23.81
C SER A 5 0.74 36.87 -23.31
N GLY A 6 0.59 35.78 -24.05
CA GLY A 6 -0.21 34.63 -23.65
C GLY A 6 0.31 34.07 -22.34
N GLY A 7 -0.42 34.37 -21.26
CA GLY A 7 -0.23 33.70 -19.99
C GLY A 7 -0.47 32.21 -20.17
N PHE A 8 0.53 31.40 -19.82
CA PHE A 8 0.33 29.96 -19.63
C PHE A 8 -0.83 29.78 -18.65
N PRO A 9 -1.86 28.97 -18.97
CA PRO A 9 -2.94 28.73 -18.03
C PRO A 9 -2.32 28.13 -16.77
N ALA A 10 -2.51 28.83 -15.66
CA ALA A 10 -2.20 28.30 -14.34
C ALA A 10 -2.87 26.92 -14.23
N GLU A 11 -2.16 25.89 -13.78
CA GLU A 11 -2.72 24.55 -13.50
C GLU A 11 -3.71 24.66 -12.31
N THR A 12 -4.84 25.34 -12.50
CA THR A 12 -5.83 25.65 -11.47
C THR A 12 -6.91 24.59 -11.47
N GLY A 13 -6.61 23.47 -10.80
CA GLY A 13 -7.61 22.52 -10.34
C GLY A 13 -7.73 21.22 -11.14
N VAL A 14 -8.19 20.20 -10.44
CA VAL A 14 -8.60 18.92 -11.02
C VAL A 14 -9.91 19.15 -11.77
N GLY A 15 -9.90 19.03 -13.11
CA GLY A 15 -11.09 19.29 -13.94
C GLY A 15 -12.25 18.33 -13.67
N ALA A 16 -13.47 18.72 -14.03
CA ALA A 16 -14.70 17.96 -13.73
C ALA A 16 -14.66 16.48 -14.17
N ARG A 17 -14.00 16.17 -15.29
CA ARG A 17 -13.79 14.79 -15.77
C ARG A 17 -13.05 13.94 -14.74
N TRP A 18 -11.97 14.47 -14.16
CA TRP A 18 -11.19 13.78 -13.14
C TRP A 18 -11.98 13.59 -11.84
N SER A 19 -12.84 14.55 -11.48
CA SER A 19 -13.75 14.38 -10.35
C SER A 19 -14.74 13.25 -10.58
N THR A 20 -15.25 13.09 -11.80
CA THR A 20 -16.10 11.92 -12.15
C THR A 20 -15.31 10.62 -12.08
N VAL A 21 -14.10 10.57 -12.65
CA VAL A 21 -13.22 9.39 -12.59
C VAL A 21 -12.96 8.98 -11.13
N ARG A 22 -12.66 9.93 -10.25
CA ARG A 22 -12.50 9.67 -8.81
C ARG A 22 -13.73 9.02 -8.21
N ARG A 23 -14.93 9.54 -8.51
CA ARG A 23 -16.18 9.01 -7.96
C ARG A 23 -16.43 7.58 -8.40
N ILE A 24 -16.26 7.31 -9.69
CA ILE A 24 -16.43 5.96 -10.25
C ILE A 24 -15.43 5.02 -9.62
N ALA A 25 -14.14 5.39 -9.57
CA ALA A 25 -13.10 4.56 -8.97
C ALA A 25 -13.34 4.28 -7.47
N GLY A 26 -13.82 5.26 -6.69
CA GLY A 26 -14.19 5.06 -5.29
C GLY A 26 -15.40 4.14 -5.11
N TRP A 27 -16.39 4.22 -6.00
CA TRP A 27 -17.54 3.30 -6.00
C TRP A 27 -17.14 1.88 -6.37
N VAL A 28 -16.31 1.71 -7.40
CA VAL A 28 -15.73 0.40 -7.78
C VAL A 28 -14.98 -0.18 -6.59
N ALA A 29 -14.13 0.62 -5.93
CA ALA A 29 -13.39 0.17 -4.76
C ALA A 29 -14.30 -0.36 -3.64
N ALA A 30 -15.35 0.42 -3.31
CA ALA A 30 -16.31 0.05 -2.28
C ALA A 30 -17.12 -1.20 -2.66
N LEU A 31 -17.67 -1.26 -3.88
CA LEU A 31 -18.48 -2.39 -4.33
C LEU A 31 -17.67 -3.68 -4.39
N SER A 32 -16.44 -3.63 -4.93
CA SER A 32 -15.55 -4.77 -4.96
C SER A 32 -15.22 -5.25 -3.54
N MET A 33 -14.80 -4.35 -2.64
CA MET A 33 -14.45 -4.75 -1.27
C MET A 33 -15.66 -5.33 -0.50
N SER A 34 -16.89 -4.90 -0.83
CA SER A 34 -18.11 -5.50 -0.26
C SER A 34 -18.29 -6.98 -0.62
N LEU A 35 -17.82 -7.43 -1.79
CA LEU A 35 -17.84 -8.86 -2.16
C LEU A 35 -16.92 -9.68 -1.25
N TYR A 36 -15.71 -9.18 -1.00
CA TYR A 36 -14.78 -9.79 -0.05
C TYR A 36 -15.37 -9.81 1.37
N LEU A 37 -15.97 -8.69 1.80
CA LEU A 37 -16.62 -8.57 3.10
C LEU A 37 -17.73 -9.61 3.27
N ALA A 38 -18.58 -9.81 2.25
CA ALA A 38 -19.67 -10.79 2.31
C ALA A 38 -19.15 -12.21 2.55
N VAL A 39 -18.09 -12.61 1.82
CA VAL A 39 -17.44 -13.92 2.02
C VAL A 39 -16.91 -14.05 3.44
N LYS A 40 -16.20 -13.03 3.95
CA LYS A 40 -15.61 -13.09 5.30
C LYS A 40 -16.65 -13.13 6.41
N VAL A 41 -17.75 -12.38 6.27
CA VAL A 41 -18.89 -12.45 7.21
C VAL A 41 -19.54 -13.82 7.17
N PHE A 42 -19.73 -14.40 5.99
CA PHE A 42 -20.28 -15.75 5.83
C PHE A 42 -19.38 -16.80 6.51
N TRP A 43 -18.07 -16.77 6.28
CA TRP A 43 -17.12 -17.69 6.93
C TRP A 43 -17.13 -17.59 8.45
N VAL A 44 -17.16 -16.37 9.00
CA VAL A 44 -17.25 -16.18 10.46
C VAL A 44 -18.57 -16.73 10.99
N ALA A 45 -19.69 -16.43 10.33
CA ALA A 45 -21.00 -16.93 10.74
C ALA A 45 -21.07 -18.47 10.68
N ALA A 46 -20.59 -19.08 9.59
CA ALA A 46 -20.54 -20.53 9.42
C ALA A 46 -19.69 -21.20 10.52
N ALA A 47 -18.51 -20.65 10.81
CA ALA A 47 -17.63 -21.17 11.86
C ALA A 47 -18.27 -21.07 13.26
N LEU A 48 -18.95 -19.96 13.56
CA LEU A 48 -19.68 -19.80 14.83
C LEU A 48 -20.89 -20.74 14.95
N LEU A 49 -21.44 -21.21 13.83
CA LEU A 49 -22.50 -22.21 13.75
C LEU A 49 -21.97 -23.66 13.71
N GLY A 50 -20.68 -23.88 13.98
CA GLY A 50 -20.07 -25.20 14.03
C GLY A 50 -19.62 -25.77 12.69
N HIS A 51 -19.65 -24.99 11.61
CA HIS A 51 -19.15 -25.37 10.27
C HIS A 51 -17.76 -24.77 10.03
N GLY A 52 -16.93 -24.72 11.06
CA GLY A 52 -15.55 -24.24 10.96
C GLY A 52 -14.63 -25.27 10.31
N PRO A 53 -13.43 -24.88 9.86
CA PRO A 53 -12.45 -25.84 9.36
C PRO A 53 -12.00 -26.80 10.45
N ASP A 54 -11.80 -28.08 10.09
CA ASP A 54 -11.42 -29.16 11.02
C ASP A 54 -9.97 -29.07 11.49
N ASP A 55 -9.07 -28.53 10.64
CA ASP A 55 -7.61 -28.55 10.86
C ASP A 55 -7.05 -27.28 11.53
N TYR A 56 -7.85 -26.21 11.61
CA TYR A 56 -7.45 -24.93 12.19
C TYR A 56 -8.31 -24.65 13.42
N GLY A 57 -7.68 -24.37 14.57
CA GLY A 57 -8.40 -24.07 15.81
C GLY A 57 -9.52 -23.05 15.56
N THR A 58 -10.77 -23.43 15.81
CA THR A 58 -11.96 -22.65 15.39
C THR A 58 -11.90 -21.20 15.89
N LEU A 59 -11.39 -20.99 17.11
CA LEU A 59 -11.20 -19.66 17.68
C LEU A 59 -10.21 -18.81 16.90
N ASP A 60 -9.03 -19.35 16.58
CA ASP A 60 -8.00 -18.64 15.80
C ASP A 60 -8.53 -18.29 14.40
N TRP A 61 -9.28 -19.22 13.77
CA TRP A 61 -9.90 -19.00 12.46
C TRP A 61 -10.89 -17.84 12.51
N VAL A 62 -11.78 -17.85 13.50
CA VAL A 62 -12.79 -16.80 13.70
C VAL A 62 -12.12 -15.47 13.99
N LEU A 63 -11.13 -15.41 14.88
CA LEU A 63 -10.41 -14.19 15.23
C LEU A 63 -9.70 -13.58 14.01
N LEU A 64 -8.98 -14.40 13.25
CA LEU A 64 -8.28 -13.94 12.05
C LEU A 64 -9.25 -13.37 11.01
N ASN A 65 -10.35 -14.07 10.75
CA ASN A 65 -11.35 -13.60 9.81
C ASN A 65 -12.08 -12.35 10.33
N ALA A 66 -12.37 -12.25 11.63
CA ALA A 66 -12.97 -11.06 12.24
C ALA A 66 -12.10 -9.81 12.06
N VAL A 67 -10.77 -9.92 12.22
CA VAL A 67 -9.85 -8.81 11.92
C VAL A 67 -9.98 -8.40 10.46
N THR A 68 -10.02 -9.36 9.52
CA THR A 68 -10.19 -9.04 8.10
C THR A 68 -11.56 -8.44 7.75
N VAL A 69 -12.63 -8.79 8.47
CA VAL A 69 -13.95 -8.14 8.37
C VAL A 69 -13.84 -6.67 8.74
N VAL A 70 -13.20 -6.34 9.87
CA VAL A 70 -12.98 -4.94 10.29
C VAL A 70 -12.17 -4.17 9.25
N MET A 71 -11.12 -4.78 8.70
CA MET A 71 -10.32 -4.20 7.63
C MET A 71 -11.16 -3.96 6.36
N ALA A 72 -11.99 -4.93 5.96
CA ALA A 72 -12.83 -4.83 4.78
C ALA A 72 -13.92 -3.76 4.94
N VAL A 73 -14.59 -3.69 6.09
CA VAL A 73 -15.54 -2.60 6.43
C VAL A 73 -14.85 -1.24 6.32
N THR A 74 -13.63 -1.13 6.85
CA THR A 74 -12.82 0.09 6.74
C THR A 74 -12.49 0.42 5.27
N GLY A 75 -12.16 -0.59 4.47
CA GLY A 75 -11.90 -0.45 3.03
C GLY A 75 -13.13 0.03 2.25
N VAL A 76 -14.31 -0.55 2.52
CA VAL A 76 -15.58 -0.11 1.95
C VAL A 76 -15.88 1.33 2.34
N ALA A 77 -15.78 1.66 3.63
CA ALA A 77 -15.99 3.02 4.14
C ALA A 77 -15.02 4.03 3.49
N LEU A 78 -13.75 3.64 3.29
CA LEU A 78 -12.77 4.45 2.59
C LEU A 78 -13.15 4.66 1.12
N GLY A 79 -13.52 3.62 0.38
CA GLY A 79 -13.98 3.74 -1.00
C GLY A 79 -15.18 4.69 -1.13
N LEU A 80 -16.16 4.57 -0.23
CA LEU A 80 -17.31 5.47 -0.15
C LEU A 80 -16.88 6.91 0.19
N ALA A 81 -15.97 7.10 1.14
CA ALA A 81 -15.45 8.43 1.49
C ALA A 81 -14.73 9.08 0.29
N LEU A 82 -13.99 8.29 -0.49
CA LEU A 82 -13.32 8.76 -1.70
C LEU A 82 -14.28 9.03 -2.85
N ALA A 83 -15.46 8.41 -2.89
CA ALA A 83 -16.49 8.67 -3.90
C ALA A 83 -17.42 9.84 -3.52
N GLN A 84 -17.78 9.95 -2.25
CA GLN A 84 -18.89 10.78 -1.82
C GLN A 84 -18.50 12.19 -1.39
N ARG A 85 -19.48 13.10 -1.37
CA ARG A 85 -19.28 14.48 -0.93
C ARG A 85 -18.98 14.57 0.58
N TRP A 86 -19.60 13.71 1.38
CA TRP A 86 -19.40 13.67 2.83
C TRP A 86 -17.96 13.32 3.20
N GLY A 87 -17.29 12.50 2.40
CA GLY A 87 -15.89 12.15 2.64
C GLY A 87 -14.95 13.35 2.59
N ARG A 88 -15.31 14.45 1.93
CA ARG A 88 -14.54 15.71 1.99
C ARG A 88 -14.69 16.47 3.31
N ARG A 89 -15.74 16.17 4.08
CA ARG A 89 -16.03 16.78 5.39
C ARG A 89 -15.29 16.08 6.53
N LEU A 90 -14.80 14.86 6.31
CA LEU A 90 -14.03 14.11 7.32
C LEU A 90 -12.76 14.87 7.73
N PRO A 91 -12.28 14.74 8.98
CA PRO A 91 -10.97 15.24 9.36
C PRO A 91 -9.85 14.70 8.46
N GLY A 92 -8.81 15.48 8.23
CA GLY A 92 -7.73 15.09 7.30
C GLY A 92 -6.90 13.90 7.76
N VAL A 93 -6.61 13.84 9.07
CA VAL A 93 -5.71 12.83 9.65
C VAL A 93 -6.24 11.40 9.47
N PRO A 94 -7.50 11.06 9.82
CA PRO A 94 -8.01 9.70 9.60
C PRO A 94 -8.03 9.31 8.12
N VAL A 95 -8.43 10.23 7.24
CA VAL A 95 -8.46 9.95 5.79
C VAL A 95 -7.06 9.63 5.27
N VAL A 96 -6.06 10.42 5.65
CA VAL A 96 -4.66 10.15 5.28
C VAL A 96 -4.20 8.82 5.85
N PHE A 97 -4.47 8.54 7.12
CA PHE A 97 -4.06 7.29 7.78
C PHE A 97 -4.66 6.05 7.10
N PHE A 98 -5.99 5.99 6.93
CA PHE A 98 -6.64 4.84 6.30
C PHE A 98 -6.28 4.70 4.83
N SER A 99 -6.11 5.82 4.11
CA SER A 99 -5.64 5.79 2.73
C SER A 99 -4.19 5.30 2.63
N TRP A 100 -3.34 5.66 3.57
CA TRP A 100 -1.94 5.26 3.64
C TRP A 100 -1.80 3.76 3.90
N VAL A 101 -2.52 3.25 4.90
CA VAL A 101 -2.57 1.81 5.22
C VAL A 101 -3.19 1.02 4.07
N GLY A 102 -4.35 1.45 3.56
CA GLY A 102 -5.03 0.78 2.46
C GLY A 102 -4.21 0.75 1.16
N ALA A 103 -3.59 1.88 0.79
CA ALA A 103 -2.72 1.92 -0.38
C ALA A 103 -1.47 1.07 -0.16
N GLY A 104 -0.95 1.04 1.07
CA GLY A 104 0.17 0.21 1.48
C GLY A 104 -0.07 -1.27 1.32
N PHE A 105 -1.24 -1.78 1.70
CA PHE A 105 -1.59 -3.18 1.45
C PHE A 105 -1.76 -3.48 -0.05
N LEU A 106 -2.51 -2.63 -0.74
CA LEU A 106 -3.13 -3.01 -2.01
C LEU A 106 -2.37 -2.60 -3.26
N VAL A 107 -1.77 -1.42 -3.29
CA VAL A 107 -1.03 -0.94 -4.48
C VAL A 107 0.17 -1.84 -4.77
N PRO A 108 0.95 -2.32 -3.77
CA PRO A 108 2.02 -3.27 -4.01
C PRO A 108 1.59 -4.63 -4.54
N LEU A 109 0.34 -5.02 -4.30
CA LEU A 109 -0.19 -6.27 -4.82
C LEU A 109 -0.53 -6.19 -6.30
N LEU A 110 -0.81 -5.00 -6.87
CA LEU A 110 -1.13 -4.87 -8.30
C LEU A 110 -0.05 -5.48 -9.24
N PRO A 111 1.24 -5.07 -9.16
CA PRO A 111 2.27 -5.66 -10.02
C PRO A 111 2.47 -7.15 -9.75
N TYR A 112 2.40 -7.56 -8.47
CA TYR A 112 2.48 -8.97 -8.08
C TYR A 112 1.34 -9.79 -8.70
N SER A 113 0.10 -9.34 -8.61
CA SER A 113 -1.08 -10.03 -9.14
C SER A 113 -1.06 -10.13 -10.66
N VAL A 114 -0.55 -9.09 -11.37
CA VAL A 114 -0.38 -9.14 -12.82
C VAL A 114 0.63 -10.20 -13.21
N VAL A 115 1.82 -10.19 -12.58
CA VAL A 115 2.86 -11.20 -12.85
C VAL A 115 2.36 -12.60 -12.51
N LYS A 116 1.69 -12.77 -11.36
CA LYS A 116 1.08 -14.03 -10.92
C LYS A 116 0.08 -14.55 -11.95
N GLY A 117 -0.82 -13.69 -12.43
CA GLY A 117 -1.83 -14.05 -13.43
C GLY A 117 -1.22 -14.46 -14.77
N VAL A 118 -0.19 -13.76 -15.23
CA VAL A 118 0.53 -14.11 -16.47
C VAL A 118 1.24 -15.46 -16.33
N LEU A 119 1.97 -15.68 -15.23
CA LEU A 119 2.65 -16.95 -14.98
C LEU A 119 1.67 -18.11 -14.85
N GLY A 120 0.55 -17.91 -14.16
CA GLY A 120 -0.52 -18.90 -14.09
C GLY A 120 -1.14 -19.23 -15.46
N ALA A 121 -1.36 -18.23 -16.30
CA ALA A 121 -1.86 -18.43 -17.68
C ALA A 121 -0.85 -19.19 -18.57
N LEU A 122 0.44 -19.15 -18.23
CA LEU A 122 1.51 -19.92 -18.87
C LEU A 122 1.70 -21.32 -18.25
N GLY A 123 0.87 -21.71 -17.27
CA GLY A 123 0.96 -23.02 -16.61
C GLY A 123 2.11 -23.16 -15.62
N VAL A 124 2.69 -22.04 -15.16
CA VAL A 124 3.77 -22.07 -14.15
C VAL A 124 3.16 -22.29 -12.77
N ASP A 125 3.57 -23.37 -12.10
CA ASP A 125 3.21 -23.59 -10.70
C ASP A 125 3.95 -22.60 -9.80
N LEU A 126 3.18 -21.88 -9.00
CA LEU A 126 3.66 -20.80 -8.15
C LEU A 126 3.85 -21.28 -6.69
N GLY A 127 3.24 -22.40 -6.30
CA GLY A 127 3.12 -22.82 -4.90
C GLY A 127 2.22 -21.92 -4.03
N GLY A 128 1.92 -22.36 -2.80
CA GLY A 128 1.42 -21.47 -1.74
C GLY A 128 -0.06 -21.57 -1.33
N GLY A 129 -0.76 -22.67 -1.62
CA GLY A 129 -2.02 -23.03 -0.91
C GLY A 129 -3.22 -23.42 -1.79
N GLU A 130 -3.75 -24.62 -1.46
CA GLU A 130 -5.04 -25.27 -1.76
C GLU A 130 -5.51 -25.40 -3.23
N ASP A 131 -5.41 -26.64 -3.73
CA ASP A 131 -6.11 -27.22 -4.88
C ASP A 131 -5.95 -26.52 -6.23
N SER A 132 -4.76 -26.67 -6.82
CA SER A 132 -4.50 -26.49 -8.25
C SER A 132 -5.25 -27.48 -9.18
N ALA A 133 -6.36 -28.09 -8.75
CA ALA A 133 -7.08 -29.12 -9.49
C ALA A 133 -8.61 -28.95 -9.56
N SER A 134 -9.21 -27.95 -8.89
CA SER A 134 -10.66 -27.70 -8.99
C SER A 134 -10.97 -26.31 -9.55
N ALA A 135 -12.06 -26.19 -10.30
CA ALA A 135 -12.55 -24.89 -10.78
C ALA A 135 -12.71 -23.92 -9.58
N PRO A 136 -12.36 -22.63 -9.72
CA PRO A 136 -12.40 -21.70 -8.60
C PRO A 136 -13.78 -21.68 -7.94
N ARG A 137 -13.85 -22.00 -6.64
CA ARG A 137 -15.09 -21.81 -5.87
C ARG A 137 -15.52 -20.34 -5.98
N ALA A 138 -16.82 -20.09 -6.01
CA ALA A 138 -17.37 -18.72 -6.14
C ALA A 138 -16.77 -17.74 -5.10
N GLU A 139 -16.47 -18.24 -3.91
CA GLU A 139 -15.80 -17.50 -2.84
C GLU A 139 -14.42 -16.98 -3.27
N THR A 140 -13.56 -17.82 -3.85
CA THR A 140 -12.21 -17.45 -4.33
C THR A 140 -12.28 -16.36 -5.40
N VAL A 141 -13.29 -16.41 -6.28
CA VAL A 141 -13.54 -15.38 -7.29
C VAL A 141 -13.91 -14.05 -6.63
N PHE A 142 -14.81 -14.06 -5.65
CA PHE A 142 -15.19 -12.84 -4.92
C PHE A 142 -14.05 -12.25 -4.11
N LEU A 143 -13.20 -13.08 -3.49
CA LEU A 143 -12.01 -12.63 -2.80
C LEU A 143 -11.04 -11.93 -3.77
N ALA A 144 -10.80 -12.54 -4.94
CA ALA A 144 -9.91 -11.99 -5.96
C ALA A 144 -10.45 -10.66 -6.53
N ILE A 145 -11.73 -10.61 -6.91
CA ILE A 145 -12.38 -9.39 -7.40
C ILE A 145 -12.36 -8.31 -6.31
N GLY A 146 -12.61 -8.67 -5.06
CA GLY A 146 -12.65 -7.71 -3.96
C GLY A 146 -11.32 -7.03 -3.73
N PHE A 147 -10.23 -7.80 -3.63
CA PHE A 147 -8.89 -7.23 -3.49
C PHE A 147 -8.44 -6.45 -4.73
N ALA A 148 -8.60 -7.03 -5.93
CA ALA A 148 -8.14 -6.39 -7.17
C ALA A 148 -8.92 -5.11 -7.46
N GLY A 149 -10.25 -5.14 -7.35
CA GLY A 149 -11.10 -3.99 -7.58
C GLY A 149 -10.87 -2.87 -6.57
N MET A 150 -10.68 -3.19 -5.28
CA MET A 150 -10.28 -2.19 -4.28
C MET A 150 -8.89 -1.60 -4.61
N ALA A 151 -7.92 -2.44 -4.97
CA ALA A 151 -6.56 -1.99 -5.27
C ALA A 151 -6.54 -1.02 -6.46
N VAL A 152 -7.21 -1.36 -7.56
CA VAL A 152 -7.33 -0.51 -8.75
C VAL A 152 -8.11 0.76 -8.44
N GLY A 153 -9.26 0.63 -7.78
CA GLY A 153 -10.10 1.76 -7.42
C GLY A 153 -9.37 2.76 -6.50
N LEU A 154 -8.61 2.27 -5.53
CA LEU A 154 -7.80 3.11 -4.65
C LEU A 154 -6.63 3.76 -5.38
N ALA A 155 -5.91 3.03 -6.24
CA ALA A 155 -4.80 3.55 -7.03
C ALA A 155 -5.21 4.72 -7.93
N VAL A 156 -6.47 4.76 -8.37
CA VAL A 156 -7.04 5.84 -9.19
C VAL A 156 -7.69 6.93 -8.33
N ALA A 157 -8.60 6.56 -7.43
CA ALA A 157 -9.40 7.53 -6.67
C ALA A 157 -8.56 8.34 -5.68
N LEU A 158 -7.58 7.71 -5.02
CA LEU A 158 -6.83 8.35 -3.95
C LEU A 158 -5.96 9.52 -4.44
N PRO A 159 -5.10 9.38 -5.46
CA PRO A 159 -4.29 10.50 -5.93
C PRO A 159 -5.16 11.69 -6.39
N ILE A 160 -6.30 11.42 -7.04
CA ILE A 160 -7.23 12.46 -7.48
C ILE A 160 -7.88 13.13 -6.27
N TYR A 161 -8.37 12.35 -5.29
CA TYR A 161 -8.98 12.87 -4.07
C TYR A 161 -8.00 13.77 -3.29
N LEU A 162 -6.76 13.34 -3.11
CA LEU A 162 -5.75 14.11 -2.39
C LEU A 162 -5.39 15.40 -3.13
N ARG A 163 -5.33 15.38 -4.47
CA ARG A 163 -5.11 16.58 -5.29
C ARG A 163 -6.30 17.54 -5.26
N GLU A 164 -7.54 17.05 -5.26
CA GLU A 164 -8.73 17.89 -5.09
C GLU A 164 -8.79 18.53 -3.70
N ARG A 165 -8.36 17.79 -2.67
CA ARG A 165 -8.48 18.22 -1.28
C ARG A 165 -7.33 19.13 -0.83
N TRP A 166 -6.11 18.83 -1.27
CA TRP A 166 -4.89 19.55 -0.92
C TRP A 166 -4.03 19.85 -2.16
N PRO A 167 -4.53 20.63 -3.13
CA PRO A 167 -3.87 20.84 -4.43
C PRO A 167 -2.44 21.35 -4.29
N ARG A 168 -2.21 22.26 -3.33
CA ARG A 168 -0.89 22.86 -3.08
C ARG A 168 0.18 21.83 -2.74
N ALA A 169 -0.17 20.71 -2.10
CA ALA A 169 0.80 19.67 -1.78
C ALA A 169 1.40 19.00 -3.02
N PHE A 170 0.70 19.04 -4.17
CA PHE A 170 1.07 18.28 -5.37
C PHE A 170 1.53 19.15 -6.55
N ILE A 171 1.48 20.47 -6.41
CA ILE A 171 1.90 21.43 -7.45
C ILE A 171 3.42 21.61 -7.41
N GLY A 172 4.00 21.92 -8.57
CA GLY A 172 5.42 22.21 -8.72
C GLY A 172 6.29 21.00 -9.02
N ARG A 173 7.59 21.21 -8.91
CA ARG A 173 8.64 20.24 -9.20
C ARG A 173 9.36 19.84 -7.92
N ALA A 174 10.01 18.68 -7.97
CA ALA A 174 10.85 18.22 -6.86
C ALA A 174 11.99 19.19 -6.57
N GLY A 175 12.47 19.92 -7.58
CA GLY A 175 13.57 20.89 -7.49
C GLY A 175 13.25 22.21 -6.79
N ASP A 176 11.98 22.57 -6.61
CA ASP A 176 11.62 23.92 -6.16
C ASP A 176 11.81 24.11 -4.64
N GLY A 177 12.10 23.04 -3.90
CA GLY A 177 12.34 23.06 -2.46
C GLY A 177 13.80 23.33 -2.08
N ARG A 178 14.08 23.38 -0.78
CA ARG A 178 15.44 23.42 -0.24
C ARG A 178 15.85 22.01 0.24
N PRO A 179 17.04 21.50 -0.14
CA PRO A 179 17.52 20.22 0.35
C PRO A 179 17.62 20.20 1.88
N ARG A 180 17.06 19.17 2.52
CA ARG A 180 17.05 19.02 3.99
C ARG A 180 17.22 17.56 4.40
N PRO A 181 18.42 16.98 4.24
CA PRO A 181 18.71 15.70 4.85
C PRO A 181 18.70 15.86 6.38
N SER A 182 18.06 14.94 7.08
CA SER A 182 18.15 14.84 8.54
C SER A 182 18.69 13.46 8.90
N ALA A 183 19.46 13.36 9.99
CA ALA A 183 20.05 12.08 10.40
C ALA A 183 19.02 10.95 10.54
N PRO A 184 17.82 11.14 11.14
CA PRO A 184 16.82 10.09 11.22
C PRO A 184 16.32 9.62 9.84
N VAL A 185 16.19 10.53 8.88
CA VAL A 185 15.76 10.18 7.52
C VAL A 185 16.86 9.44 6.77
N THR A 186 18.13 9.83 6.97
CA THR A 186 19.27 9.11 6.38
C THR A 186 19.38 7.69 6.93
N VAL A 187 19.22 7.51 8.25
CA VAL A 187 19.19 6.18 8.87
C VAL A 187 18.03 5.35 8.34
N ALA A 188 16.81 5.92 8.28
CA ALA A 188 15.65 5.22 7.73
C ALA A 188 15.85 4.81 6.27
N MET A 189 16.46 5.66 5.44
CA MET A 189 16.82 5.29 4.06
C MET A 189 17.85 4.16 4.00
N ALA A 190 18.85 4.17 4.88
CA ALA A 190 19.85 3.10 4.94
C ALA A 190 19.22 1.77 5.37
N VAL A 191 18.37 1.79 6.40
CA VAL A 191 17.61 0.61 6.86
C VAL A 191 16.69 0.09 5.75
N ALA A 192 15.93 0.98 5.08
CA ALA A 192 15.06 0.61 3.97
C ALA A 192 15.85 0.00 2.80
N ALA A 193 17.03 0.54 2.48
CA ALA A 193 17.91 -0.01 1.45
C ALA A 193 18.43 -1.40 1.86
N GLY A 194 18.82 -1.59 3.12
CA GLY A 194 19.23 -2.89 3.66
C GLY A 194 18.12 -3.93 3.57
N LEU A 195 16.89 -3.58 3.98
CA LEU A 195 15.71 -4.44 3.82
C LEU A 195 15.42 -4.75 2.35
N GLY A 196 15.50 -3.75 1.48
CA GLY A 196 15.32 -3.92 0.04
C GLY A 196 16.35 -4.88 -0.58
N LEU A 197 17.62 -4.80 -0.17
CA LEU A 197 18.67 -5.72 -0.59
C LEU A 197 18.44 -7.14 -0.05
N LEU A 198 18.05 -7.28 1.23
CA LEU A 198 17.73 -8.57 1.83
C LEU A 198 16.59 -9.26 1.09
N TRP A 199 15.48 -8.56 0.89
CA TRP A 199 14.33 -9.08 0.13
C TRP A 199 14.66 -9.34 -1.34
N SER A 200 15.57 -8.56 -1.94
CA SER A 200 16.07 -8.85 -3.31
C SER A 200 16.88 -10.14 -3.33
N ALA A 201 17.79 -10.35 -2.38
CA ALA A 201 18.57 -11.57 -2.27
C ALA A 201 17.66 -12.79 -2.13
N TRP A 202 16.65 -12.68 -1.25
CA TRP A 202 15.61 -13.68 -1.04
C TRP A 202 14.80 -13.98 -2.30
N ALA A 203 14.36 -12.96 -3.03
CA ALA A 203 13.69 -13.12 -4.32
C ALA A 203 14.56 -13.86 -5.36
N LEU A 204 15.87 -13.62 -5.34
CA LEU A 204 16.85 -14.26 -6.22
C LEU A 204 17.31 -15.66 -5.76
N GLY A 205 16.79 -16.16 -4.63
CA GLY A 205 17.09 -17.50 -4.11
C GLY A 205 18.17 -17.54 -3.02
N GLY A 206 18.61 -16.39 -2.52
CA GLY A 206 19.48 -16.32 -1.34
C GLY A 206 18.76 -16.85 -0.09
N THR A 207 19.51 -17.53 0.78
CA THR A 207 18.98 -18.26 1.94
C THR A 207 19.42 -17.68 3.28
N LEU A 208 20.12 -16.55 3.28
CA LEU A 208 20.62 -15.93 4.50
C LEU A 208 19.46 -15.55 5.43
N GLY A 209 19.48 -16.04 6.67
CA GLY A 209 18.45 -15.78 7.68
C GLY A 209 17.16 -16.59 7.52
N LEU A 210 17.10 -17.51 6.55
CA LEU A 210 16.01 -18.47 6.40
C LEU A 210 16.26 -19.71 7.26
N ASP A 211 15.18 -20.25 7.82
CA ASP A 211 15.21 -21.50 8.56
C ASP A 211 15.20 -22.69 7.58
N PRO A 212 16.24 -23.54 7.57
CA PRO A 212 16.26 -24.74 6.72
C PRO A 212 15.05 -25.67 6.93
N ALA A 213 14.45 -25.67 8.13
CA ALA A 213 13.30 -26.51 8.45
C ALA A 213 11.99 -26.05 7.77
N HIS A 214 11.95 -24.82 7.25
CA HIS A 214 10.75 -24.24 6.63
C HIS A 214 10.99 -23.83 5.17
N ARG A 215 11.93 -24.49 4.48
CA ARG A 215 12.25 -24.22 3.06
C ARG A 215 11.09 -24.43 2.12
N ASP A 216 10.14 -25.28 2.49
CA ASP A 216 8.96 -25.58 1.68
C ASP A 216 8.04 -24.36 1.53
N HIS A 217 8.12 -23.40 2.47
CA HIS A 217 7.43 -22.10 2.37
C HIS A 217 8.13 -21.11 1.40
N TRP A 218 9.19 -21.53 0.72
CA TRP A 218 10.02 -20.71 -0.16
C TRP A 218 9.84 -21.03 -1.64
N ASP A 219 8.58 -21.15 -2.04
CA ASP A 219 8.16 -21.35 -3.41
C ASP A 219 8.30 -20.08 -4.28
N LEU A 220 7.96 -20.21 -5.56
CA LEU A 220 8.02 -19.10 -6.51
C LEU A 220 7.11 -17.93 -6.08
N ASN A 221 5.98 -18.23 -5.45
CA ASN A 221 5.06 -17.25 -4.88
C ASN A 221 5.72 -16.42 -3.76
N GLY A 222 6.41 -17.06 -2.81
CA GLY A 222 7.18 -16.41 -1.76
C GLY A 222 8.29 -15.52 -2.33
N ARG A 223 8.98 -15.98 -3.37
CA ARG A 223 10.00 -15.19 -4.08
C ARG A 223 9.42 -13.95 -4.77
N LEU A 224 8.25 -14.07 -5.40
CA LEU A 224 7.55 -12.93 -6.02
C LEU A 224 7.08 -11.90 -4.98
N LEU A 225 6.60 -12.35 -3.82
CA LEU A 225 6.24 -11.46 -2.72
C LEU A 225 7.45 -10.72 -2.15
N ASN A 226 8.60 -11.39 -2.04
CA ASN A 226 9.87 -10.75 -1.67
C ASN A 226 10.34 -9.75 -2.73
N ALA A 227 10.21 -10.07 -4.02
CA ALA A 227 10.53 -9.14 -5.10
C ALA A 227 9.66 -7.88 -5.04
N SER A 228 8.36 -8.01 -4.76
CA SER A 228 7.47 -6.88 -4.55
C SER A 228 7.90 -6.05 -3.33
N SER A 229 8.18 -6.68 -2.20
CA SER A 229 8.63 -6.00 -0.98
C SER A 229 9.93 -5.22 -1.23
N ALA A 230 10.89 -5.83 -1.91
CA ALA A 230 12.14 -5.20 -2.32
C ALA A 230 11.90 -3.98 -3.22
N LEU A 231 11.08 -4.12 -4.26
CA LEU A 231 10.73 -3.04 -5.18
C LEU A 231 10.20 -1.83 -4.43
N TRP A 232 9.23 -2.03 -3.52
CA TRP A 232 8.62 -0.93 -2.78
C TRP A 232 9.56 -0.30 -1.75
N ALA A 233 10.44 -1.08 -1.12
CA ALA A 233 11.49 -0.54 -0.26
C ALA A 233 12.42 0.41 -1.05
N LEU A 234 12.90 -0.05 -2.20
CA LEU A 234 13.83 0.71 -3.05
C LEU A 234 13.17 1.94 -3.68
N LEU A 235 11.91 1.82 -4.13
CA LEU A 235 11.12 2.96 -4.59
C LEU A 235 10.90 3.98 -3.46
N GLY A 236 10.70 3.53 -2.22
CA GLY A 236 10.63 4.40 -1.05
C GLY A 236 11.92 5.18 -0.82
N VAL A 237 13.07 4.50 -0.84
CA VAL A 237 14.40 5.13 -0.72
C VAL A 237 14.61 6.17 -1.82
N TRP A 238 14.35 5.80 -3.08
CA TRP A 238 14.49 6.71 -4.21
C TRP A 238 13.58 7.94 -4.06
N SER A 239 12.33 7.73 -3.66
CA SER A 239 11.33 8.80 -3.54
C SER A 239 11.65 9.76 -2.40
N VAL A 240 12.02 9.25 -1.23
CA VAL A 240 12.43 10.06 -0.07
C VAL A 240 13.71 10.82 -0.37
N ARG A 241 14.68 10.19 -1.05
CA ARG A 241 15.87 10.88 -1.54
C ARG A 241 15.49 12.00 -2.52
N ALA A 242 14.54 11.75 -3.42
CA ALA A 242 14.13 12.74 -4.41
C ALA A 242 13.47 13.96 -3.78
N ILE A 243 12.63 13.75 -2.77
CA ILE A 243 11.98 14.79 -1.98
C ILE A 243 13.02 15.57 -1.15
N THR A 244 13.90 14.87 -0.41
CA THR A 244 14.82 15.51 0.53
C THR A 244 16.03 16.17 -0.11
N ARG A 245 16.45 15.71 -1.29
CA ARG A 245 17.55 16.31 -2.07
C ARG A 245 17.07 17.21 -3.21
N CYS A 246 15.76 17.35 -3.39
CA CYS A 246 15.16 18.13 -4.47
C CYS A 246 15.65 17.72 -5.87
N ARG A 247 15.83 16.40 -6.10
CA ARG A 247 16.36 15.86 -7.37
C ARG A 247 15.67 14.57 -7.81
N PRO A 248 15.43 14.33 -9.11
CA PRO A 248 15.78 15.21 -10.22
C PRO A 248 14.89 16.47 -10.27
N ALA A 249 15.50 17.64 -10.47
CA ALA A 249 14.83 18.93 -10.29
C ALA A 249 13.65 19.15 -11.25
N ARG A 250 13.67 18.51 -12.42
CA ARG A 250 12.60 18.59 -13.44
C ARG A 250 11.42 17.64 -13.17
N LEU A 251 11.57 16.69 -12.25
CA LEU A 251 10.52 15.72 -11.98
C LEU A 251 9.32 16.39 -11.34
N ARG A 252 8.13 16.07 -11.84
CA ARG A 252 6.86 16.55 -11.25
C ARG A 252 6.77 16.03 -9.82
N ARG A 253 6.52 16.94 -8.86
CA ARG A 253 6.57 16.64 -7.42
C ARG A 253 5.60 15.53 -6.99
N TRP A 254 4.45 15.42 -7.65
CA TRP A 254 3.46 14.40 -7.34
C TRP A 254 3.98 12.97 -7.51
N ILE A 255 4.96 12.72 -8.40
CA ILE A 255 5.50 11.39 -8.66
C ILE A 255 6.22 10.83 -7.42
N PRO A 256 7.30 11.45 -6.90
CA PRO A 256 7.98 10.94 -5.73
C PRO A 256 7.10 11.04 -4.47
N MET A 257 6.14 11.97 -4.40
CA MET A 257 5.21 12.01 -3.28
C MET A 257 4.27 10.80 -3.24
N THR A 258 3.63 10.45 -4.35
CA THR A 258 2.71 9.31 -4.42
C THR A 258 3.46 8.00 -4.20
N LEU A 259 4.66 7.86 -4.80
CA LEU A 259 5.50 6.67 -4.61
C LEU A 259 6.02 6.55 -3.16
N ALA A 260 6.49 7.64 -2.56
CA ALA A 260 6.89 7.63 -1.14
C ALA A 260 5.72 7.29 -0.23
N PHE A 261 4.52 7.82 -0.51
CA PHE A 261 3.32 7.53 0.26
C PHE A 261 2.94 6.03 0.18
N GLY A 262 2.91 5.46 -1.02
CA GLY A 262 2.62 4.03 -1.22
C GLY A 262 3.69 3.12 -0.63
N ALA A 263 4.97 3.42 -0.86
CA ALA A 263 6.09 2.66 -0.31
C ALA A 263 6.13 2.68 1.22
N ALA A 264 5.97 3.86 1.82
CA ALA A 264 5.86 4.01 3.28
C ALA A 264 4.69 3.18 3.82
N GLY A 265 3.54 3.22 3.14
CA GLY A 265 2.36 2.46 3.51
C GLY A 265 2.61 0.97 3.42
N SER A 266 3.27 0.51 2.37
CA SER A 266 3.60 -0.90 2.15
C SER A 266 4.46 -1.47 3.28
N LEU A 267 5.57 -0.79 3.57
CA LEU A 267 6.50 -1.15 4.61
C LEU A 267 5.83 -1.22 5.99
N PHE A 268 4.94 -0.28 6.28
CA PHE A 268 4.20 -0.23 7.53
C PHE A 268 3.09 -1.29 7.58
N ALA A 269 2.16 -1.28 6.64
CA ALA A 269 0.93 -2.07 6.68
C ALA A 269 1.20 -3.57 6.68
N TRP A 270 2.04 -4.05 5.76
CA TRP A 270 2.40 -5.47 5.69
C TRP A 270 3.16 -5.94 6.91
N SER A 271 4.03 -5.10 7.47
CA SER A 271 4.79 -5.46 8.68
C SER A 271 3.93 -5.42 9.94
N CYS A 272 2.99 -4.48 10.05
CA CYS A 272 1.98 -4.48 11.11
C CYS A 272 1.04 -5.69 11.04
N TRP A 273 0.78 -6.23 9.85
CA TRP A 273 0.03 -7.48 9.67
C TRP A 273 0.86 -8.71 10.03
N LYS A 274 2.10 -8.80 9.53
CA LYS A 274 2.96 -9.98 9.71
C LYS A 274 3.54 -10.10 11.12
N LEU A 275 3.89 -8.98 11.77
CA LEU A 275 4.55 -9.03 13.08
C LEU A 275 3.72 -9.75 14.16
N PRO A 276 2.39 -9.50 14.31
CA PRO A 276 1.56 -10.30 15.20
C PRO A 276 1.49 -11.78 14.81
N MET A 277 1.48 -12.11 13.51
CA MET A 277 1.49 -13.52 13.05
C MET A 277 2.77 -14.24 13.48
N VAL A 278 3.91 -13.56 13.36
CA VAL A 278 5.22 -14.10 13.79
C VAL A 278 5.28 -14.33 15.30
N ILE A 279 4.73 -13.42 16.09
CA ILE A 279 4.81 -13.45 17.56
C ILE A 279 3.78 -14.42 18.16
N LEU A 280 2.52 -14.31 17.72
CA LEU A 280 1.39 -15.04 18.30
C LEU A 280 1.19 -16.42 17.68
N ARG A 281 1.70 -16.62 16.45
CA ARG A 281 1.63 -17.88 15.69
C ARG A 281 0.24 -18.54 15.67
N PRO A 282 -0.83 -17.79 15.31
CA PRO A 282 -2.19 -18.34 15.31
C PRO A 282 -2.29 -19.56 14.40
N GLY A 283 -2.95 -20.62 14.88
CA GLY A 283 -3.04 -21.90 14.17
C GLY A 283 -1.69 -22.53 13.80
N GLY A 284 -0.63 -22.28 14.59
CA GLY A 284 0.70 -22.84 14.34
C GLY A 284 1.49 -22.13 13.24
N PHE A 285 1.07 -20.93 12.82
CA PHE A 285 1.75 -20.16 11.76
C PHE A 285 3.28 -20.13 11.94
N ALA A 286 4.00 -20.45 10.88
CA ALA A 286 5.46 -20.47 10.83
C ALA A 286 5.96 -19.65 9.63
N THR A 287 6.89 -18.75 9.90
CA THR A 287 7.59 -18.01 8.84
C THR A 287 8.70 -18.85 8.22
N ALA A 288 9.06 -18.52 6.98
CA ALA A 288 10.23 -19.10 6.33
C ALA A 288 11.54 -18.59 6.94
N GLU A 289 11.55 -17.36 7.49
CA GLU A 289 12.70 -16.83 8.19
C GLU A 289 12.80 -17.34 9.63
N TYR A 290 14.01 -17.33 10.19
CA TYR A 290 14.18 -17.47 11.63
C TYR A 290 13.35 -16.40 12.36
N ALA A 291 12.68 -16.77 13.46
CA ALA A 291 11.73 -15.90 14.16
C ALA A 291 12.32 -14.52 14.53
N MET A 292 13.58 -14.46 14.99
CA MET A 292 14.24 -13.20 15.31
C MET A 292 14.49 -12.32 14.08
N VAL A 293 14.83 -12.93 12.95
CA VAL A 293 14.99 -12.22 11.67
C VAL A 293 13.65 -11.62 11.25
N ALA A 294 12.57 -12.41 11.31
CA ALA A 294 11.20 -11.96 11.03
C ALA A 294 10.76 -10.79 11.93
N VAL A 295 10.99 -10.89 13.25
CA VAL A 295 10.65 -9.81 14.20
C VAL A 295 11.43 -8.53 13.88
N VAL A 296 12.75 -8.63 13.70
CA VAL A 296 13.61 -7.46 13.46
C VAL A 296 13.26 -6.78 12.13
N GLN A 297 13.10 -7.53 11.03
CA GLN A 297 12.78 -6.93 9.74
C GLN A 297 11.45 -6.18 9.77
N HIS A 298 10.42 -6.72 10.43
CA HIS A 298 9.11 -6.10 10.48
C HIS A 298 9.10 -4.89 11.41
N ALA A 299 9.76 -4.95 12.56
CA ALA A 299 9.90 -3.80 13.45
C ALA A 299 10.64 -2.63 12.77
N LEU A 300 11.74 -2.92 12.07
CA LEU A 300 12.48 -1.93 11.29
C LEU A 300 11.62 -1.34 10.16
N SER A 301 10.91 -2.18 9.42
CA SER A 301 10.04 -1.76 8.33
C SER A 301 8.89 -0.86 8.80
N ILE A 302 8.30 -1.14 9.97
CA ILE A 302 7.30 -0.27 10.61
C ILE A 302 7.90 1.11 10.88
N GLY A 303 9.07 1.17 11.52
CA GLY A 303 9.75 2.44 11.83
C GLY A 303 10.08 3.25 10.57
N VAL A 304 10.61 2.58 9.53
CA VAL A 304 10.90 3.20 8.23
C VAL A 304 9.62 3.76 7.60
N GLY A 305 8.53 2.99 7.57
CA GLY A 305 7.26 3.43 7.01
C GLY A 305 6.74 4.71 7.67
N VAL A 306 6.81 4.80 9.00
CA VAL A 306 6.42 6.00 9.76
C VAL A 306 7.32 7.20 9.42
N VAL A 307 8.64 7.02 9.38
CA VAL A 307 9.58 8.09 9.04
C VAL A 307 9.36 8.59 7.61
N PHE A 308 9.16 7.70 6.65
CA PHE A 308 8.91 8.07 5.26
C PHE A 308 7.59 8.82 5.11
N LEU A 309 6.52 8.39 5.78
CA LEU A 309 5.26 9.15 5.81
C LEU A 309 5.47 10.55 6.40
N ALA A 310 6.24 10.68 7.49
CA ALA A 310 6.55 11.98 8.08
C ALA A 310 7.27 12.91 7.10
N VAL A 311 8.17 12.39 6.25
CA VAL A 311 8.80 13.17 5.17
C VAL A 311 7.76 13.67 4.17
N VAL A 312 6.85 12.80 3.72
CA VAL A 312 5.77 13.19 2.77
C VAL A 312 4.89 14.29 3.37
N LEU A 313 4.47 14.13 4.64
CA LEU A 313 3.62 15.10 5.31
C LEU A 313 4.32 16.44 5.56
N ARG A 314 5.62 16.43 5.90
CA ARG A 314 6.41 17.67 6.05
C ARG A 314 6.53 18.41 4.72
N ALA A 315 6.88 17.71 3.64
CA ALA A 315 6.97 18.29 2.31
C ALA A 315 5.65 18.93 1.86
N ALA A 316 4.50 18.27 2.13
CA ALA A 316 3.18 18.81 1.83
C ALA A 316 2.81 20.07 2.65
N ARG A 317 3.23 20.13 3.92
CA ARG A 317 2.94 21.27 4.82
C ARG A 317 3.76 22.52 4.50
N GLU A 318 5.03 22.35 4.12
CA GLU A 318 5.91 23.48 3.80
C GLU A 318 5.39 24.29 2.62
N GLU A 319 4.87 23.63 1.58
CA GLU A 319 4.28 24.30 0.43
C GLU A 319 3.00 25.06 0.80
N SER A 320 2.23 24.52 1.73
CA SER A 320 1.03 25.20 2.24
C SER A 320 1.38 26.49 3.01
N ARG A 321 2.60 26.60 3.57
CA ARG A 321 3.09 27.76 4.33
C ARG A 321 3.81 28.78 3.45
N GLY A 322 4.61 28.35 2.47
CA GLY A 322 5.37 29.25 1.59
C GLY A 322 4.49 30.21 0.76
N ALA A 323 3.24 29.82 0.48
CA ALA A 323 2.26 30.68 -0.19
C ALA A 323 1.62 31.75 0.72
N GLY A 324 1.66 31.59 2.05
CA GLY A 324 1.08 32.55 2.99
C GLY A 324 1.94 33.80 3.21
N THR A 325 3.24 33.72 2.88
CA THR A 325 4.20 34.82 3.03
C THR A 325 4.43 35.61 1.74
N ALA A 326 3.81 35.21 0.62
CA ALA A 326 3.89 35.89 -0.68
C ALA A 326 2.58 36.64 -1.00
N GLY A 327 2.07 37.41 -0.03
CA GLY A 327 0.99 38.40 -0.24
C GLY A 327 1.56 39.70 -0.84
N PRO A 328 0.75 40.49 -1.58
CA PRO A 328 1.24 41.49 -2.52
C PRO A 328 1.92 42.65 -1.79
N GLY A 329 3.21 42.85 -2.09
CA GLY A 329 3.85 44.16 -2.00
C GLY A 329 3.61 44.95 -3.27
#